data_AF-E4V126-F1
#
_entry.id   AF-E4V126-F1
#
_cell.length_a   1.000
_cell.length_b   1.000
_cell.length_c   1.000
_cell.angle_alpha   90.00
_cell.angle_beta   90.00
_cell.angle_gamma   90.00
#
_symmetry.space_group_name_H-M   'P 1'
#
loop_
_entity.id
_entity.type
_entity.pdbx_description
1 polymer ?
#
loop_
_entity_poly.entity_id
_entity_poly.type
_entity_poly.pdbx_seq_one_letter_code
_entity_poly.pdbx_strand_id
1 'polypeptide(L)'
;MEQVIYKNTWNSSSYTSFLMLGSILRKLEISFEDFISGRSTISKTSLREALCDVPCEELIPLWESGSGLCTSFSLCVAARIESQNYPSTFTVAELRGHRASFNQRGVVIDSSARQALTLQKQPVKAYKGTWKMERPEESAPVLLFKPSKSNTFSPFCPLKDRCEGMKACLLQLASQSTFICMFRMEEYNQLGFNGRITYKSQERKITWSQVRFNPSTKRQQFFESVVDFSVPGDKETMISYAAEFRGFCEDRARIQQYEIVKPFLAKLWDTCIEELGYGNCYGVWL
;
A
#
# COMPACT_ATOMS: atom_id res chain seq x y z
N MET A 1 9.49 21.34 7.15
CA MET A 1 9.81 20.19 8.03
C MET A 1 9.00 18.96 7.63
N GLU A 2 7.71 19.14 7.38
CA GLU A 2 6.73 18.20 6.85
C GLU A 2 7.27 17.40 5.66
N GLN A 3 7.91 18.06 4.70
CA GLN A 3 8.52 17.39 3.54
C GLN A 3 9.67 16.45 3.94
N VAL A 4 10.45 16.78 4.96
CA VAL A 4 11.54 15.94 5.46
C VAL A 4 10.96 14.69 6.14
N ILE A 5 9.96 14.85 7.02
CA ILE A 5 9.27 13.73 7.67
C ILE A 5 8.61 12.83 6.61
N TYR A 6 7.96 13.42 5.61
CA TYR A 6 7.36 12.71 4.48
C TYR A 6 8.41 11.86 3.74
N LYS A 7 9.53 12.46 3.32
CA LYS A 7 10.60 11.77 2.58
C LYS A 7 11.26 10.66 3.40
N ASN A 8 11.56 10.93 4.68
CA ASN A 8 12.14 9.92 5.57
C ASN A 8 11.21 8.72 5.74
N THR A 9 9.91 8.98 5.91
CA THR A 9 8.90 7.91 5.98
C THR A 9 8.75 7.19 4.64
N TRP A 10 8.83 7.90 3.52
CA TRP A 10 8.81 7.30 2.17
C TRP A 10 9.95 6.30 1.98
N ASN A 11 11.18 6.68 2.33
CA ASN A 11 12.35 5.84 2.09
C ASN A 11 12.42 4.61 3.02
N SER A 12 11.79 4.70 4.20
CA SER A 12 11.79 3.63 5.22
C SER A 12 10.55 2.75 5.25
N SER A 13 9.55 2.99 4.39
CA SER A 13 8.28 2.24 4.39
C SER A 13 7.95 1.66 3.01
N SER A 14 7.14 0.61 2.97
CA SER A 14 6.64 0.00 1.73
C SER A 14 5.18 0.36 1.48
N TYR A 15 4.78 0.47 0.20
CA TYR A 15 3.35 0.46 -0.13
C TYR A 15 2.91 -0.99 -0.22
N THR A 16 2.13 -1.50 0.73
CA THR A 16 1.79 -2.92 0.78
C THR A 16 0.38 -3.17 1.29
N SER A 17 -0.32 -4.16 0.73
CA SER A 17 -1.57 -4.67 1.32
C SER A 17 -1.36 -5.92 2.17
N PHE A 18 -0.17 -6.52 2.18
CA PHE A 18 0.10 -7.76 2.89
C PHE A 18 -0.04 -7.65 4.41
N LEU A 19 0.41 -6.54 5.01
CA LEU A 19 0.24 -6.30 6.45
C LEU A 19 -1.24 -6.24 6.85
N MET A 20 -2.06 -5.63 6.00
CA MET A 20 -3.49 -5.52 6.24
C MET A 20 -4.22 -6.82 5.96
N LEU A 21 -3.82 -7.57 4.92
CA LEU A 21 -4.31 -8.91 4.70
C LEU A 21 -4.05 -9.79 5.93
N GLY A 22 -2.82 -9.78 6.47
CA GLY A 22 -2.51 -10.52 7.70
C GLY A 22 -3.39 -10.12 8.88
N SER A 23 -3.69 -8.82 9.03
CA SER A 23 -4.63 -8.34 10.05
C SER A 23 -6.06 -8.84 9.83
N ILE A 24 -6.55 -8.79 8.59
CA ILE A 24 -7.88 -9.26 8.22
C ILE A 24 -8.03 -10.75 8.51
N LEU A 25 -7.06 -11.58 8.09
CA LEU A 25 -7.10 -13.02 8.33
C LEU A 25 -7.15 -13.34 9.82
N ARG A 26 -6.33 -12.65 10.65
CA ARG A 26 -6.39 -12.80 12.11
C ARG A 26 -7.73 -12.39 12.70
N LYS A 27 -8.31 -11.27 12.25
CA LYS A 27 -9.60 -10.77 12.76
C LYS A 27 -10.79 -11.66 12.41
N LEU A 28 -10.69 -12.38 11.30
CA LEU A 28 -11.71 -13.32 10.85
C LEU A 28 -11.42 -14.76 11.28
N GLU A 29 -10.34 -15.00 12.03
CA GLU A 29 -9.88 -16.33 12.41
C GLU A 29 -9.71 -17.28 11.20
N ILE A 30 -9.36 -16.73 10.04
CA ILE A 30 -9.09 -17.49 8.82
C ILE A 30 -7.63 -17.93 8.86
N SER A 31 -7.40 -19.25 8.84
CA SER A 31 -6.06 -19.81 8.71
C SER A 31 -5.43 -19.39 7.38
N PHE A 32 -4.10 -19.32 7.35
CA PHE A 32 -3.42 -18.88 6.13
C PHE A 32 -3.59 -19.93 5.03
N GLU A 33 -3.58 -21.19 5.43
CA GLU A 33 -3.73 -22.40 4.63
C GLU A 33 -5.12 -22.45 3.97
N ASP A 34 -6.19 -22.15 4.72
CA ASP A 34 -7.54 -22.09 4.16
C ASP A 34 -7.74 -20.93 3.19
N PHE A 35 -7.08 -19.80 3.45
CA PHE A 35 -7.09 -18.66 2.53
C PHE A 35 -6.36 -18.98 1.22
N ILE A 36 -5.17 -19.60 1.29
CA ILE A 36 -4.36 -19.94 0.11
C ILE A 36 -5.00 -21.05 -0.73
N SER A 37 -5.52 -22.09 -0.08
CA SER A 37 -6.22 -23.18 -0.77
C SER A 37 -7.57 -22.74 -1.37
N GLY A 38 -8.13 -21.63 -0.87
CA GLY A 38 -9.44 -21.11 -1.25
C GLY A 38 -10.60 -21.79 -0.55
N ARG A 39 -10.33 -22.57 0.52
CA ARG A 39 -11.36 -23.16 1.41
C ARG A 39 -12.13 -22.07 2.16
N SER A 40 -11.48 -20.95 2.46
CA SER A 40 -12.06 -19.79 3.12
C SER A 40 -11.88 -18.52 2.30
N THR A 41 -12.86 -17.62 2.35
CA THR A 41 -12.81 -16.32 1.67
C THR A 41 -13.09 -15.18 2.65
N ILE A 42 -12.61 -13.99 2.32
CA ILE A 42 -12.78 -12.81 3.17
C ILE A 42 -14.20 -12.24 2.94
N SER A 43 -15.09 -12.47 3.90
CA SER A 43 -16.43 -11.86 3.90
C SER A 43 -16.35 -10.41 4.36
N LYS A 44 -16.75 -9.47 3.48
CA LYS A 44 -16.82 -8.03 3.83
C LYS A 44 -17.81 -7.75 4.97
N THR A 45 -18.90 -8.51 5.04
CA THR A 45 -19.91 -8.38 6.09
C THR A 45 -19.33 -8.83 7.43
N SER A 46 -18.74 -10.03 7.47
CA SER A 46 -18.11 -10.57 8.69
C SER A 46 -16.95 -9.69 9.15
N LEU A 47 -16.17 -9.12 8.21
CA LEU A 47 -15.11 -8.19 8.57
C LEU A 47 -15.67 -6.88 9.16
N ARG A 48 -16.81 -6.39 8.65
CA ARG A 48 -17.45 -5.20 9.22
C ARG A 48 -17.89 -5.43 10.65
N GLU A 49 -18.51 -6.59 10.91
CA GLU A 49 -18.91 -7.00 12.26
C GLU A 49 -17.69 -7.13 13.18
N ALA A 50 -16.66 -7.85 12.75
CA ALA A 50 -15.41 -8.03 13.49
C ALA A 50 -14.65 -6.72 13.76
N LEU A 51 -14.90 -5.65 12.98
CA LEU A 51 -14.27 -4.34 13.15
C LEU A 51 -15.12 -3.34 13.96
N CYS A 52 -16.39 -3.65 14.26
CA CYS A 52 -17.32 -2.70 14.87
C CYS A 52 -16.75 -2.16 16.20
N ASP A 53 -16.40 -3.09 17.09
CA ASP A 53 -15.94 -2.78 18.45
C ASP A 53 -14.42 -2.83 18.61
N VAL A 54 -13.66 -2.95 17.51
CA VAL A 54 -12.19 -2.96 17.60
C VAL A 54 -11.70 -1.61 18.12
N PRO A 55 -10.98 -1.59 19.26
CA PRO A 55 -10.45 -0.38 19.83
C PRO A 55 -9.32 0.18 18.96
N CYS A 56 -9.05 1.47 19.12
CA CYS A 56 -8.17 2.18 18.22
C CYS A 56 -6.71 1.72 18.36
N GLU A 57 -6.33 1.37 19.58
CA GLU A 57 -5.03 0.87 20.01
C GLU A 57 -4.60 -0.38 19.24
N GLU A 58 -5.55 -1.28 18.96
CA GLU A 58 -5.29 -2.50 18.18
C GLU A 58 -5.01 -2.23 16.70
N LEU A 59 -5.42 -1.06 16.18
CA LEU A 59 -5.21 -0.68 14.79
C LEU A 59 -3.92 0.13 14.60
N ILE A 60 -3.37 0.74 15.65
CA ILE A 60 -2.13 1.55 15.61
C ILE A 60 -0.97 0.85 14.87
N PRO A 61 -0.70 -0.45 15.09
CA PRO A 61 0.39 -1.14 14.40
C PRO A 61 0.27 -1.12 12.86
N LEU A 62 -0.92 -0.91 12.31
CA LEU A 62 -1.16 -0.88 10.86
C LEU A 62 -0.70 0.41 10.18
N TRP A 63 -0.30 1.43 10.95
CA TRP A 63 0.24 2.67 10.39
C TRP A 63 1.49 3.20 11.08
N GLU A 64 1.93 2.65 12.22
CA GLU A 64 3.09 3.16 12.97
C GLU A 64 4.38 3.24 12.14
N SER A 65 4.62 2.23 11.28
CA SER A 65 5.80 2.14 10.43
C SER A 65 5.67 2.95 9.13
N GLY A 66 4.47 3.42 8.80
CA GLY A 66 4.13 3.98 7.49
C GLY A 66 4.00 2.95 6.38
N SER A 67 4.38 1.69 6.63
CA SER A 67 4.17 0.60 5.68
C SER A 67 2.71 0.19 5.65
N GLY A 68 2.17 0.01 4.45
CA GLY A 68 0.76 -0.27 4.24
C GLY A 68 0.23 0.43 2.98
N LEU A 69 -1.05 0.73 2.94
CA LEU A 69 -1.67 1.45 1.81
C LEU A 69 -1.49 2.96 2.01
N CYS A 70 -2.05 3.78 1.10
CA CYS A 70 -1.98 5.24 1.19
C CYS A 70 -2.42 5.76 2.56
N THR A 71 -3.44 5.12 3.15
CA THR A 71 -3.95 5.44 4.49
C THR A 71 -2.89 5.25 5.56
N SER A 72 -2.26 4.07 5.65
CA SER A 72 -1.20 3.79 6.64
C SER A 72 -0.08 4.83 6.55
N PHE A 73 0.37 5.13 5.33
CA PHE A 73 1.41 6.14 5.11
C PHE A 73 0.96 7.54 5.57
N SER A 74 -0.25 7.94 5.19
CA SER A 74 -0.80 9.25 5.52
C SER A 74 -0.93 9.46 7.03
N LEU A 75 -1.47 8.46 7.74
CA LEU A 75 -1.63 8.48 9.19
C LEU A 75 -0.28 8.52 9.91
N CYS A 76 0.70 7.73 9.45
CA CYS A 76 2.05 7.71 10.00
C CYS A 76 2.70 9.10 9.96
N VAL A 77 2.73 9.70 8.77
CA VAL A 77 3.39 11.00 8.56
C VAL A 77 2.65 12.09 9.33
N ALA A 78 1.32 12.09 9.35
CA ALA A 78 0.52 13.02 10.13
C ALA A 78 0.84 12.92 11.64
N ALA A 79 0.86 11.70 12.19
CA ALA A 79 1.19 11.46 13.59
C ALA A 79 2.63 11.91 13.94
N ARG A 80 3.60 11.66 13.06
CA ARG A 80 4.99 12.12 13.23
C ARG A 80 5.09 13.64 13.23
N ILE A 81 4.38 14.33 12.33
CA ILE A 81 4.34 15.81 12.29
C ILE A 81 3.75 16.37 13.60
N GLU A 82 2.65 15.79 14.08
CA GLU A 82 2.01 16.20 15.35
C GLU A 82 2.92 15.99 16.56
N SER A 83 3.74 14.93 16.57
CA SER A 83 4.66 14.70 17.69
C SER A 83 5.79 15.74 17.80
N GLN A 84 6.10 16.45 16.71
CA GLN A 84 7.21 17.42 16.64
C GLN A 84 6.79 18.88 16.75
N ASN A 85 5.53 19.19 16.44
CA ASN A 85 4.97 20.54 16.48
C ASN A 85 3.79 20.57 17.44
N TYR A 86 3.65 21.62 18.26
CA TYR A 86 2.39 21.98 18.95
C TYR A 86 1.17 21.53 18.12
N PRO A 87 0.20 20.81 18.70
CA PRO A 87 -0.62 19.85 17.97
C PRO A 87 -1.43 20.53 16.86
N SER A 88 -0.92 20.48 15.63
CA SER A 88 -1.73 20.72 14.45
C SER A 88 -2.52 19.44 14.20
N THR A 89 -3.70 19.34 14.81
CA THR A 89 -4.54 18.15 14.70
C THR A 89 -4.87 17.88 13.24
N PHE A 90 -4.41 16.76 12.71
CA PHE A 90 -4.75 16.30 11.37
C PHE A 90 -6.12 15.62 11.38
N THR A 91 -6.98 16.07 10.47
CA THR A 91 -8.21 15.40 10.07
C THR A 91 -7.89 14.37 8.99
N VAL A 92 -8.44 13.17 9.13
CA VAL A 92 -8.41 12.15 8.07
C VAL A 92 -9.71 12.26 7.29
N ALA A 93 -9.63 12.17 5.97
CA ALA A 93 -10.82 12.25 5.12
C ALA A 93 -10.75 11.29 3.94
N GLU A 94 -11.92 10.93 3.41
CA GLU A 94 -12.09 9.98 2.33
C GLU A 94 -12.78 10.59 1.11
N LEU A 95 -12.29 10.21 -0.07
CA LEU A 95 -12.91 10.43 -1.37
C LEU A 95 -12.94 9.11 -2.14
N ARG A 96 -14.10 8.43 -2.17
CA ARG A 96 -14.31 7.19 -2.95
C ARG A 96 -13.21 6.13 -2.70
N GLY A 97 -12.92 5.81 -1.44
CA GLY A 97 -11.85 4.87 -1.04
C GLY A 97 -10.43 5.46 -1.00
N HIS A 98 -10.19 6.64 -1.59
CA HIS A 98 -8.92 7.35 -1.47
C HIS A 98 -8.90 8.19 -0.19
N ARG A 99 -7.88 8.04 0.65
CA ARG A 99 -7.83 8.67 1.98
C ARG A 99 -6.54 9.45 2.18
N ALA A 100 -6.69 10.69 2.63
CA ALA A 100 -5.64 11.65 2.90
C ALA A 100 -5.82 12.27 4.29
N SER A 101 -4.74 12.80 4.85
CA SER A 101 -4.76 13.55 6.10
C SER A 101 -4.45 15.01 5.82
N PHE A 102 -5.17 15.93 6.44
CA PHE A 102 -4.92 17.36 6.32
C PHE A 102 -5.16 18.11 7.62
N ASN A 103 -4.61 19.31 7.77
CA ASN A 103 -4.82 20.14 8.94
C ASN A 103 -5.31 21.55 8.59
N GLN A 104 -5.66 22.34 9.61
CA GLN A 104 -6.13 23.72 9.44
C GLN A 104 -5.10 24.67 8.82
N ARG A 105 -3.80 24.33 8.86
CA ARG A 105 -2.75 25.12 8.20
C ARG A 105 -2.70 24.87 6.70
N GLY A 106 -3.48 23.91 6.18
CA GLY A 106 -3.50 23.54 4.77
C GLY A 106 -2.42 22.53 4.41
N VAL A 107 -1.75 21.93 5.40
CA VAL A 107 -0.84 20.81 5.12
C VAL A 107 -1.67 19.60 4.74
N VAL A 108 -1.32 18.93 3.64
CA VAL A 108 -1.97 17.70 3.17
C VAL A 108 -0.91 16.61 2.98
N ILE A 109 -1.22 15.44 3.51
CA ILE A 109 -0.38 14.25 3.47
C ILE A 109 -1.15 13.14 2.77
N ASP A 110 -0.64 12.74 1.62
CA ASP A 110 -1.14 11.61 0.85
C ASP A 110 0.01 10.94 0.09
N SER A 111 0.11 9.60 0.13
CA SER A 111 1.20 8.91 -0.55
C SER A 111 1.15 9.01 -2.08
N SER A 112 -0.03 9.17 -2.66
CA SER A 112 -0.24 9.42 -4.08
C SER A 112 0.17 10.83 -4.51
N ALA A 113 0.24 11.80 -3.60
CA ALA A 113 0.73 13.14 -3.93
C ALA A 113 2.24 13.18 -4.18
N ARG A 114 3.00 12.20 -3.63
CA ARG A 114 4.47 12.08 -3.71
C ARG A 114 5.23 13.27 -3.12
N GLN A 115 4.59 14.01 -2.23
CA GLN A 115 5.15 15.11 -1.44
C GLN A 115 4.13 15.54 -0.38
N ALA A 116 4.60 16.18 0.69
CA ALA A 116 3.73 16.94 1.57
C ALA A 116 3.30 18.22 0.85
N LEU A 117 2.01 18.51 0.82
CA LEU A 117 1.48 19.70 0.16
C LEU A 117 1.16 20.78 1.19
N THR A 118 1.30 22.05 0.79
CA THR A 118 0.83 23.20 1.54
C THR A 118 -0.17 23.96 0.69
N LEU A 119 -1.45 23.85 1.03
CA LEU A 119 -2.57 24.47 0.32
C LEU A 119 -2.94 25.79 0.99
N GLN A 120 -2.54 26.89 0.36
CA GLN A 120 -2.89 28.25 0.79
C GLN A 120 -4.15 28.73 0.06
N LYS A 121 -3.97 29.48 -1.04
CA LYS A 121 -5.08 30.06 -1.82
C LYS A 121 -5.26 29.42 -3.20
N GLN A 122 -4.17 29.01 -3.84
CA GLN A 122 -4.21 28.47 -5.20
C GLN A 122 -4.21 26.94 -5.20
N PRO A 123 -4.89 26.30 -6.17
CA PRO A 123 -4.79 24.86 -6.36
C PRO A 123 -3.35 24.44 -6.66
N VAL A 124 -2.89 23.35 -6.04
CA VAL A 124 -1.54 22.81 -6.21
C VAL A 124 -1.59 21.54 -7.06
N LYS A 125 -0.84 21.52 -8.16
CA LYS A 125 -0.68 20.31 -8.98
C LYS A 125 0.33 19.37 -8.33
N ALA A 126 -0.05 18.11 -8.18
CA ALA A 126 0.79 17.03 -7.66
C ALA A 126 0.68 15.81 -8.57
N TYR A 127 1.27 14.68 -8.16
CA TYR A 127 1.20 13.45 -8.94
C TYR A 127 -0.27 13.01 -9.12
N LYS A 128 -0.66 12.74 -10.37
CA LYS A 128 -2.01 12.30 -10.81
C LYS A 128 -3.19 13.24 -10.51
N GLY A 129 -2.98 14.47 -10.07
CA GLY A 129 -4.08 15.43 -9.94
C GLY A 129 -3.72 16.80 -9.36
N THR A 130 -4.76 17.58 -9.10
CA THR A 130 -4.69 18.92 -8.52
C THR A 130 -5.47 18.95 -7.22
N TRP A 131 -4.86 19.54 -6.19
CA TRP A 131 -5.40 19.62 -4.84
C TRP A 131 -5.78 21.07 -4.52
N LYS A 132 -6.89 21.26 -3.80
CA LYS A 132 -7.37 22.56 -3.35
C LYS A 132 -7.91 22.41 -1.93
N MET A 133 -7.74 23.45 -1.11
CA MET A 133 -8.42 23.56 0.18
C MET A 133 -9.40 24.72 0.09
N GLU A 134 -10.67 24.48 0.40
CA GLU A 134 -11.66 25.53 0.61
C GLU A 134 -11.80 25.81 2.10
N ARG A 135 -11.89 27.09 2.45
CA ARG A 135 -11.99 27.58 3.82
C ARG A 135 -13.19 28.51 3.92
N PRO A 136 -14.42 27.97 4.06
CA PRO A 136 -15.60 28.80 4.27
C PRO A 136 -15.47 29.54 5.60
N GLU A 137 -16.02 30.76 5.70
CA GLU A 137 -15.82 31.64 6.87
C GLU A 137 -16.37 31.04 8.17
N GLU A 138 -17.42 30.21 8.08
CA GLU A 138 -18.14 29.65 9.23
C GLU A 138 -18.03 28.12 9.34
N SER A 139 -17.13 27.46 8.60
CA SER A 139 -17.03 26.00 8.61
C SER A 139 -15.60 25.46 8.62
N ALA A 140 -15.49 24.16 8.93
CA ALA A 140 -14.22 23.45 8.83
C ALA A 140 -13.67 23.48 7.39
N PRO A 141 -12.33 23.45 7.22
CA PRO A 141 -11.71 23.40 5.91
C PRO A 141 -12.10 22.13 5.16
N VAL A 142 -12.39 22.27 3.86
CA VAL A 142 -12.77 21.16 2.97
C VAL A 142 -11.63 20.89 1.99
N LEU A 143 -11.09 19.68 2.03
CA LEU A 143 -10.10 19.23 1.06
C LEU A 143 -10.79 18.80 -0.23
N LEU A 144 -10.29 19.27 -1.37
CA LEU A 144 -10.77 18.87 -2.70
C LEU A 144 -9.64 18.32 -3.56
N PHE A 145 -9.99 17.35 -4.39
CA PHE A 145 -9.09 16.78 -5.38
C PHE A 145 -9.74 16.70 -6.76
N LYS A 146 -8.94 17.01 -7.77
CA LYS A 146 -9.27 16.88 -9.18
C LYS A 146 -8.26 15.93 -9.84
N PRO A 147 -8.65 14.71 -10.23
CA PRO A 147 -7.78 13.81 -10.99
C PRO A 147 -7.30 14.47 -12.29
N SER A 148 -6.09 14.15 -12.78
CA SER A 148 -5.54 14.76 -14.01
C SER A 148 -6.40 14.56 -15.26
N LYS A 149 -7.25 13.53 -15.28
CA LYS A 149 -8.17 13.21 -16.38
C LYS A 149 -9.59 13.76 -16.17
N SER A 150 -9.82 14.53 -15.10
CA SER A 150 -11.12 15.11 -14.77
C SER A 150 -11.05 16.64 -14.81
N ASN A 151 -12.17 17.26 -15.15
CA ASN A 151 -12.33 18.71 -15.10
C ASN A 151 -12.97 19.20 -13.79
N THR A 152 -13.49 18.29 -12.95
CA THR A 152 -14.22 18.64 -11.73
C THR A 152 -13.43 18.31 -10.47
N PHE A 153 -13.48 19.22 -9.49
CA PHE A 153 -13.04 18.95 -8.13
C PHE A 153 -14.10 18.14 -7.40
N SER A 154 -13.67 17.19 -6.58
CA SER A 154 -14.53 16.43 -5.67
C SER A 154 -14.06 16.63 -4.24
N PRO A 155 -14.97 16.90 -3.29
CA PRO A 155 -14.62 17.07 -1.89
C PRO A 155 -14.33 15.73 -1.23
N PHE A 156 -13.37 15.72 -0.30
CA PHE A 156 -13.23 14.63 0.65
C PHE A 156 -14.25 14.81 1.78
N CYS A 157 -14.78 13.70 2.28
CA CYS A 157 -15.61 13.64 3.46
C CYS A 157 -14.73 13.34 4.68
N PRO A 158 -14.69 14.21 5.70
CA PRO A 158 -13.98 13.94 6.94
C PRO A 158 -14.46 12.64 7.60
N LEU A 159 -13.52 11.88 8.13
CA LEU A 159 -13.78 10.74 9.01
C LEU A 159 -13.69 11.21 10.47
N LYS A 160 -14.37 10.50 11.37
CA LYS A 160 -14.39 10.73 12.81
C LYS A 160 -12.98 10.75 13.38
N ASP A 161 -12.16 9.77 13.02
CA ASP A 161 -10.81 9.61 13.53
C ASP A 161 -9.94 8.73 12.60
N ARG A 162 -8.68 8.54 13.01
CA ARG A 162 -7.70 7.69 12.31
C ARG A 162 -8.14 6.24 12.23
N CYS A 163 -8.86 5.77 13.24
CA CYS A 163 -9.28 4.39 13.36
C CYS A 163 -10.45 4.07 12.43
N GLU A 164 -11.39 4.98 12.24
CA GLU A 164 -12.36 4.88 11.15
C GLU A 164 -11.66 4.83 9.79
N GLY A 165 -10.65 5.68 9.57
CA GLY A 165 -9.81 5.64 8.38
C GLY A 165 -9.16 4.28 8.14
N MET A 166 -8.64 3.64 9.19
CA MET A 166 -8.03 2.32 9.07
C MET A 166 -9.08 1.20 8.90
N LYS A 167 -10.22 1.26 9.59
CA LYS A 167 -11.34 0.31 9.41
C LYS A 167 -11.86 0.34 7.96
N ALA A 168 -12.05 1.53 7.39
CA ALA A 168 -12.39 1.68 5.98
C ALA A 168 -11.33 1.06 5.04
N CYS A 169 -10.05 1.08 5.44
CA CYS A 169 -8.95 0.46 4.70
C CYS A 169 -9.11 -1.04 4.57
N LEU A 170 -9.34 -1.68 5.71
CA LEU A 170 -9.49 -3.12 5.80
C LEU A 170 -10.74 -3.57 5.03
N LEU A 171 -11.85 -2.83 5.17
CA LEU A 171 -13.09 -3.10 4.43
C LEU A 171 -12.96 -2.94 2.92
N GLN A 172 -12.10 -2.04 2.44
CA GLN A 172 -11.82 -1.91 1.01
C GLN A 172 -11.03 -3.13 0.49
N LEU A 173 -10.11 -3.65 1.29
CA LEU A 173 -9.29 -4.82 0.94
C LEU A 173 -10.10 -6.13 0.92
N ALA A 174 -11.16 -6.25 1.72
CA ALA A 174 -12.00 -7.44 1.75
C ALA A 174 -12.64 -7.79 0.39
N SER A 175 -12.77 -6.83 -0.52
CA SER A 175 -13.31 -7.05 -1.87
C SER A 175 -12.25 -7.31 -2.93
N GLN A 176 -10.97 -7.43 -2.54
CA GLN A 176 -9.85 -7.59 -3.47
C GLN A 176 -9.40 -9.05 -3.53
N SER A 177 -9.10 -9.52 -4.74
CA SER A 177 -8.39 -10.80 -4.95
C SER A 177 -6.90 -10.61 -5.22
N THR A 178 -6.45 -9.37 -5.37
CA THR A 178 -5.07 -8.99 -5.68
C THR A 178 -4.46 -8.20 -4.53
N PHE A 179 -3.32 -8.67 -4.05
CA PHE A 179 -2.53 -8.07 -2.98
C PHE A 179 -1.17 -7.67 -3.53
N ILE A 180 -0.61 -6.57 -3.03
CA ILE A 180 0.53 -5.93 -3.65
C ILE A 180 1.52 -5.45 -2.60
N CYS A 181 2.80 -5.48 -2.94
CA CYS A 181 3.86 -4.71 -2.28
C CYS A 181 4.64 -3.94 -3.36
N MET A 182 4.76 -2.63 -3.22
CA MET A 182 5.63 -1.80 -4.04
C MET A 182 6.67 -1.14 -3.14
N PHE A 183 7.93 -1.26 -3.54
CA PHE A 183 9.06 -0.70 -2.82
C PHE A 183 9.24 0.76 -3.22
N ARG A 184 9.24 1.65 -2.23
CA ARG A 184 9.37 3.09 -2.40
C ARG A 184 10.83 3.43 -2.69
N MET A 185 11.07 4.37 -3.59
CA MET A 185 12.41 4.89 -3.88
C MET A 185 12.39 6.41 -4.01
N GLU A 186 13.55 7.03 -3.87
CA GLU A 186 13.82 8.42 -4.25
C GLU A 186 14.98 8.43 -5.23
N GLU A 187 14.76 8.96 -6.45
CA GLU A 187 15.79 9.11 -7.47
C GLU A 187 15.74 10.53 -8.02
N TYR A 188 16.87 11.24 -8.05
CA TYR A 188 16.94 12.64 -8.51
C TYR A 188 15.88 13.56 -7.88
N ASN A 189 15.65 13.44 -6.57
CA ASN A 189 14.60 14.15 -5.81
C ASN A 189 13.15 13.82 -6.23
N GLN A 190 12.94 12.79 -7.04
CA GLN A 190 11.61 12.30 -7.41
C GLN A 190 11.28 11.03 -6.65
N LEU A 191 10.13 11.05 -5.97
CA LEU A 191 9.64 9.88 -5.28
C LEU A 191 8.96 8.93 -6.27
N GLY A 192 9.30 7.65 -6.19
CA GLY A 192 8.85 6.62 -7.13
C GLY A 192 8.79 5.23 -6.48
N PHE A 193 8.72 4.21 -7.32
CA PHE A 193 8.77 2.82 -6.88
C PHE A 193 9.81 2.04 -7.69
N ASN A 194 10.61 1.21 -7.02
CA ASN A 194 11.69 0.40 -7.61
C ASN A 194 11.41 -1.10 -7.55
N GLY A 195 10.17 -1.51 -7.69
CA GLY A 195 9.80 -2.92 -7.73
C GLY A 195 8.39 -3.15 -7.22
N ARG A 196 7.78 -4.23 -7.69
CA ARG A 196 6.44 -4.64 -7.29
C ARG A 196 6.41 -6.16 -7.09
N ILE A 197 5.73 -6.59 -6.04
CA ILE A 197 5.29 -7.96 -5.81
C ILE A 197 3.77 -7.96 -5.84
N THR A 198 3.17 -8.93 -6.51
CA THR A 198 1.73 -9.13 -6.52
C THR A 198 1.40 -10.56 -6.15
N TYR A 199 0.39 -10.76 -5.31
CA TYR A 199 -0.25 -12.05 -5.12
C TYR A 199 -1.70 -11.96 -5.58
N LYS A 200 -2.07 -12.77 -6.56
CA LYS A 200 -3.43 -12.88 -7.06
C LYS A 200 -4.02 -14.18 -6.53
N SER A 201 -4.78 -14.08 -5.43
CA SER A 201 -5.36 -15.23 -4.72
C SER A 201 -6.20 -16.14 -5.62
N GLN A 202 -7.13 -15.57 -6.39
CA GLN A 202 -8.01 -16.33 -7.29
C GLN A 202 -7.26 -16.99 -8.46
N GLU A 203 -6.23 -16.33 -8.98
CA GLU A 203 -5.39 -16.90 -10.04
C GLU A 203 -4.28 -17.81 -9.48
N ARG A 204 -4.11 -17.87 -8.15
CA ARG A 204 -3.01 -18.57 -7.46
C ARG A 204 -1.64 -18.20 -8.05
N LYS A 205 -1.39 -16.91 -8.25
CA LYS A 205 -0.15 -16.40 -8.86
C LYS A 205 0.60 -15.46 -7.94
N ILE A 206 1.90 -15.67 -7.84
CA ILE A 206 2.84 -14.69 -7.31
C ILE A 206 3.61 -14.10 -8.49
N THR A 207 3.66 -12.78 -8.59
CA THR A 207 4.50 -12.09 -9.57
C THR A 207 5.42 -11.09 -8.88
N TRP A 208 6.61 -10.90 -9.43
CA TRP A 208 7.45 -9.76 -9.07
C TRP A 208 8.02 -9.13 -10.33
N SER A 209 8.02 -7.80 -10.36
CA SER A 209 8.42 -7.03 -11.52
C SER A 209 9.43 -5.94 -11.16
N GLN A 210 10.44 -5.80 -12.00
CA GLN A 210 11.43 -4.72 -11.92
C GLN A 210 11.84 -4.24 -13.30
N VAL A 211 12.40 -3.03 -13.37
CA VAL A 211 13.02 -2.53 -14.59
C VAL A 211 14.32 -3.30 -14.82
N ARG A 212 14.50 -3.87 -16.01
CA ARG A 212 15.73 -4.54 -16.47
C ARG A 212 16.08 -4.07 -17.87
N PHE A 213 17.35 -4.18 -18.25
CA PHE A 213 17.76 -3.94 -19.64
C PHE A 213 17.30 -5.12 -20.51
N ASN A 214 16.48 -4.85 -21.53
CA ASN A 214 16.07 -5.83 -22.52
C ASN A 214 17.09 -5.85 -23.68
N PRO A 215 17.85 -6.94 -23.88
CA PRO A 215 18.85 -7.03 -24.94
C PRO A 215 18.25 -6.94 -26.35
N SER A 216 17.02 -7.44 -26.55
CA SER A 216 16.36 -7.46 -27.85
C SER A 216 15.94 -6.06 -28.31
N THR A 217 15.46 -5.22 -27.39
CA THR A 217 15.05 -3.84 -27.70
C THR A 217 16.12 -2.80 -27.41
N LYS A 218 17.20 -3.19 -26.73
CA LYS A 218 18.29 -2.33 -26.23
C LYS A 218 17.78 -1.19 -25.34
N ARG A 219 16.71 -1.43 -24.58
CA ARG A 219 16.06 -0.43 -23.71
C ARG A 219 15.79 -0.99 -22.32
N GLN A 220 15.66 -0.11 -21.34
CA GLN A 220 15.13 -0.44 -20.02
C GLN A 220 13.62 -0.72 -20.16
N GLN A 221 13.19 -1.90 -19.74
CA GLN A 221 11.78 -2.32 -19.77
C GLN A 221 11.43 -3.05 -18.47
N PHE A 222 10.14 -3.13 -18.16
CA PHE A 222 9.71 -3.94 -17.04
C PHE A 222 9.80 -5.42 -17.42
N PHE A 223 10.46 -6.19 -16.56
CA PHE A 223 10.43 -7.64 -16.61
C PHE A 223 9.62 -8.14 -15.42
N GLU A 224 8.66 -9.02 -15.68
CA GLU A 224 7.83 -9.66 -14.66
C GLU A 224 8.14 -11.17 -14.63
N SER A 225 8.59 -11.63 -13.48
CA SER A 225 8.73 -13.05 -13.17
C SER A 225 7.45 -13.52 -12.48
N VAL A 226 7.01 -14.73 -12.82
CA VAL A 226 5.73 -15.31 -12.42
C VAL A 226 5.94 -16.72 -11.90
N VAL A 227 5.27 -17.02 -10.78
CA VAL A 227 4.98 -18.38 -10.33
C VAL A 227 3.47 -18.57 -10.37
N ASP A 228 3.01 -19.51 -11.19
CA ASP A 228 1.61 -19.88 -11.38
C ASP A 228 1.34 -21.24 -10.73
N PHE A 229 0.73 -21.22 -9.54
CA PHE A 229 0.38 -22.43 -8.80
C PHE A 229 -0.92 -23.10 -9.30
N SER A 230 -1.56 -22.55 -10.34
CA SER A 230 -2.68 -23.24 -11.02
C SER A 230 -2.22 -24.24 -12.07
N VAL A 231 -0.94 -24.18 -12.46
CA VAL A 231 -0.32 -25.06 -13.44
C VAL A 231 0.82 -25.82 -12.76
N PRO A 232 0.87 -27.16 -12.83
CA PRO A 232 1.98 -27.93 -12.27
C PRO A 232 3.32 -27.50 -12.86
N GLY A 233 4.29 -27.25 -12.00
CA GLY A 233 5.69 -27.03 -12.35
C GLY A 233 6.61 -28.03 -11.68
N ASP A 234 7.91 -27.85 -11.88
CA ASP A 234 8.93 -28.70 -11.28
C ASP A 234 9.66 -28.02 -10.11
N LYS A 235 10.21 -28.84 -9.22
CA LYS A 235 10.88 -28.40 -8.00
C LYS A 235 12.16 -27.61 -8.28
N GLU A 236 12.94 -28.00 -9.29
CA GLU A 236 14.24 -27.40 -9.56
C GLU A 236 14.08 -25.96 -10.07
N THR A 237 13.17 -25.76 -11.02
CA THR A 237 12.81 -24.43 -11.52
C THR A 237 12.24 -23.56 -10.39
N MET A 238 11.38 -24.13 -9.52
CA MET A 238 10.85 -23.39 -8.37
C MET A 238 11.94 -22.95 -7.39
N ILE A 239 12.97 -23.77 -7.13
CA ILE A 239 14.12 -23.39 -6.30
C ILE A 239 14.88 -22.22 -6.95
N SER A 240 15.11 -22.26 -8.26
CA SER A 240 15.74 -21.15 -9.00
C SER A 240 14.92 -19.86 -8.89
N TYR A 241 13.60 -19.93 -9.04
CA TYR A 241 12.71 -18.77 -8.94
C TYR A 241 12.61 -18.24 -7.50
N ALA A 242 12.68 -19.11 -6.49
CA ALA A 242 12.76 -18.70 -5.08
C ALA A 242 14.06 -17.92 -4.80
N ALA A 243 15.19 -18.36 -5.36
CA ALA A 243 16.45 -17.63 -5.27
C ALA A 243 16.40 -16.29 -6.02
N GLU A 244 15.78 -16.24 -7.20
CA GLU A 244 15.56 -14.99 -7.93
C GLU A 244 14.65 -14.02 -7.15
N PHE A 245 13.55 -14.52 -6.59
CA PHE A 245 12.64 -13.73 -5.76
C PHE A 245 13.34 -13.13 -4.55
N ARG A 246 14.17 -13.94 -3.87
CA ARG A 246 15.00 -13.46 -2.75
C ARG A 246 15.99 -12.39 -3.20
N GLY A 247 16.73 -12.63 -4.29
CA GLY A 247 17.66 -11.65 -4.85
C GLY A 247 16.96 -10.35 -5.27
N PHE A 248 15.75 -10.43 -5.79
CA PHE A 248 14.90 -9.27 -6.04
C PHE A 248 14.59 -8.53 -4.72
N CYS A 249 14.14 -9.22 -3.67
CA CYS A 249 13.76 -8.59 -2.41
C CYS A 249 14.95 -7.99 -1.63
N GLU A 250 16.11 -8.66 -1.65
CA GLU A 250 17.31 -8.33 -0.89
C GLU A 250 18.25 -7.34 -1.59
N ASP A 251 17.85 -6.84 -2.77
CA ASP A 251 18.55 -5.72 -3.42
C ASP A 251 18.72 -4.55 -2.44
N ARG A 252 19.89 -3.92 -2.46
CA ARG A 252 20.26 -2.84 -1.52
C ARG A 252 19.23 -1.71 -1.48
N ALA A 253 18.56 -1.44 -2.59
CA ALA A 253 17.57 -0.38 -2.67
C ALA A 253 16.19 -0.76 -2.10
N ARG A 254 16.00 -2.02 -1.66
CA ARG A 254 14.73 -2.55 -1.16
C ARG A 254 14.82 -3.24 0.20
N ILE A 255 15.99 -3.76 0.57
CA ILE A 255 16.15 -4.65 1.72
C ILE A 255 15.53 -4.13 3.03
N GLN A 256 15.72 -2.85 3.37
CA GLN A 256 15.16 -2.28 4.59
C GLN A 256 13.62 -2.32 4.61
N GLN A 257 12.99 -2.03 3.47
CA GLN A 257 11.53 -2.11 3.33
C GLN A 257 11.04 -3.55 3.24
N TYR A 258 11.85 -4.44 2.66
CA TYR A 258 11.54 -5.87 2.56
C TYR A 258 11.48 -6.52 3.94
N GLU A 259 12.39 -6.21 4.87
CA GLU A 259 12.38 -6.80 6.21
C GLU A 259 11.04 -6.59 6.95
N ILE A 260 10.30 -5.52 6.64
CA ILE A 260 8.97 -5.26 7.21
C ILE A 260 7.91 -6.26 6.72
N VAL A 261 7.99 -6.68 5.46
CA VAL A 261 6.99 -7.57 4.81
C VAL A 261 7.46 -9.01 4.65
N LYS A 262 8.75 -9.26 4.88
CA LYS A 262 9.41 -10.56 4.73
C LYS A 262 8.72 -11.69 5.50
N PRO A 263 8.29 -11.53 6.78
CA PRO A 263 7.61 -12.62 7.48
C PRO A 263 6.33 -13.07 6.78
N PHE A 264 5.56 -12.12 6.23
CA PHE A 264 4.35 -12.42 5.48
C PHE A 264 4.67 -13.11 4.15
N LEU A 265 5.64 -12.56 3.40
CA LEU A 265 6.01 -13.09 2.08
C LEU A 265 6.63 -14.48 2.15
N ALA A 266 7.46 -14.75 3.16
CA ALA A 266 8.01 -16.08 3.41
C ALA A 266 6.87 -17.08 3.69
N LYS A 267 5.97 -16.74 4.64
CA LYS A 267 4.80 -17.58 4.93
C LYS A 267 3.93 -17.80 3.69
N LEU A 268 3.71 -16.75 2.89
CA LEU A 268 2.96 -16.84 1.63
C LEU A 268 3.59 -17.83 0.67
N TRP A 269 4.90 -17.72 0.45
CA TRP A 269 5.62 -18.60 -0.46
C TRP A 269 5.54 -20.06 -0.01
N ASP A 270 5.84 -20.31 1.27
CA ASP A 270 5.87 -21.66 1.84
C ASP A 270 4.48 -22.30 1.82
N THR A 271 3.45 -21.57 2.27
CA THR A 271 2.07 -22.09 2.30
C THR A 271 1.54 -22.38 0.89
N CYS A 272 1.90 -21.58 -0.11
CA CYS A 272 1.55 -21.88 -1.50
C CYS A 272 2.16 -23.20 -1.98
N ILE A 273 3.43 -23.48 -1.65
CA ILE A 273 4.06 -24.76 -2.00
C ILE A 273 3.38 -25.92 -1.27
N GLU A 274 3.09 -25.76 0.01
CA GLU A 274 2.47 -26.81 0.84
C GLU A 274 1.05 -27.15 0.38
N GLU A 275 0.20 -26.14 0.15
CA GLU A 275 -1.21 -26.34 -0.18
C GLU A 275 -1.47 -26.57 -1.68
N LEU A 276 -0.61 -26.05 -2.56
CA LEU A 276 -0.83 -26.03 -4.02
C LEU A 276 0.23 -26.79 -4.82
N GLY A 277 1.32 -27.23 -4.20
CA GLY A 277 2.45 -27.88 -4.86
C GLY A 277 3.38 -26.90 -5.57
N TYR A 278 4.28 -27.44 -6.42
CA TYR A 278 5.18 -26.62 -7.22
C TYR A 278 4.46 -26.02 -8.43
N GLY A 279 4.46 -24.69 -8.53
CA GLY A 279 3.85 -23.95 -9.64
C GLY A 279 4.76 -23.80 -10.85
N ASN A 280 4.16 -23.61 -12.02
CA ASN A 280 4.87 -23.30 -13.25
C ASN A 280 5.52 -21.91 -13.19
N CYS A 281 6.80 -21.83 -13.52
CA CYS A 281 7.60 -20.61 -13.39
C CYS A 281 8.00 -20.07 -14.76
N TYR A 282 7.79 -18.77 -14.99
CA TYR A 282 8.15 -18.13 -16.26
C TYR A 282 8.35 -16.62 -16.12
N GLY A 283 8.99 -16.00 -17.11
CA GLY A 283 9.26 -14.56 -17.15
C GLY A 283 8.79 -13.90 -18.44
N VAL A 284 8.32 -12.66 -18.34
CA VAL A 284 7.72 -11.91 -19.44
C VAL A 284 8.19 -10.46 -19.44
N TRP A 285 8.51 -9.92 -20.63
CA TRP A 285 8.78 -8.50 -20.82
C TRP A 285 7.46 -7.72 -21.02
N LEU A 286 7.32 -6.59 -20.33
CA LEU A 286 6.16 -5.68 -20.40
C LEU A 286 6.47 -4.39 -21.18
#